data_AF-A0A5M9QYX7-F1
#
_entry.id   AF-A0A5M9QYX7-F1
#
_cell.length_a   1.000
_cell.length_b   1.000
_cell.length_c   1.000
_cell.angle_alpha   90.00
_cell.angle_beta   90.00
_cell.angle_gamma   90.00
#
_symmetry.space_group_name_H-M   'P 1'
#
loop_
_entity.id
_entity.type
_entity.pdbx_description
1 polymer ?
#
loop_
_entity_poly.entity_id
_entity_poly.type
_entity_poly.pdbx_seq_one_letter_code
_entity_poly.pdbx_strand_id
1 'polypeptide(L)'
;MDKAKLIKKVHELSGFGSLTPEEKEDVESSAILTAENEFKRLTNEMFHYTPDAPCLDARIFRIEDDGIHELIYFADLVKPDFSGTLSKPICYMIGYSDMMFVAAATSDVFKTPAEMFDIFLKSYQKQSDDEFIGIPVVEFMAVIKAGEVSDRIDRSCCRVVIGMPDYPRMVGNSSEIQKQIKDSQGAEMMVSGIDTACLQRANTFADNVINRSAWLISKSYAEMGMMGEQAVSHGYNAASAKVTQIQISGSALAGMAGMF
;
A
#
# COMPACT_ATOMS: atom_id res chain seq x y z
N MET A 1 -0.48 20.10 -4.32
CA MET A 1 -0.96 21.23 -3.49
C MET A 1 -0.78 22.53 -4.26
N ASP A 2 -1.81 23.38 -4.32
CA ASP A 2 -1.74 24.68 -5.00
C ASP A 2 -1.24 25.77 -4.04
N LYS A 3 0.07 26.04 -4.08
CA LYS A 3 0.73 27.07 -3.26
C LYS A 3 0.17 28.47 -3.54
N ALA A 4 -0.17 28.77 -4.79
CA ALA A 4 -0.68 30.09 -5.16
C ALA A 4 -2.07 30.34 -4.54
N LYS A 5 -2.94 29.32 -4.52
CA LYS A 5 -4.24 29.38 -3.83
C LYS A 5 -4.08 29.62 -2.32
N LEU A 6 -3.09 29.01 -1.67
CA LEU A 6 -2.80 29.22 -0.25
C LEU A 6 -2.34 30.65 0.03
N ILE A 7 -1.32 31.14 -0.70
CA ILE A 7 -0.77 32.49 -0.50
C ILE A 7 -1.83 33.57 -0.72
N LYS A 8 -2.65 33.42 -1.77
CA LYS A 8 -3.77 34.35 -2.00
C LYS A 8 -4.72 34.42 -0.80
N LYS A 9 -5.07 33.28 -0.19
CA LYS A 9 -5.91 33.25 1.01
C LYS A 9 -5.23 33.88 2.23
N VAL A 10 -3.92 33.69 2.38
CA VAL A 10 -3.14 34.30 3.47
C VAL A 10 -3.16 35.83 3.36
N HIS A 11 -3.08 36.39 2.15
CA HIS A 11 -3.14 37.84 1.94
C HIS A 11 -4.50 38.47 2.30
N GLU A 12 -5.56 37.67 2.28
CA GLU A 12 -6.92 38.07 2.66
C GLU A 12 -7.15 38.02 4.18
N LEU A 13 -6.17 37.59 4.98
CA LEU A 13 -6.28 37.55 6.44
C LEU A 13 -6.38 38.96 7.04
N SER A 14 -7.32 39.11 7.99
CA SER A 14 -7.42 40.32 8.79
C SER A 14 -6.09 40.58 9.53
N GLY A 15 -5.58 41.81 9.46
CA GLY A 15 -4.33 42.20 10.10
C GLY A 15 -3.06 41.88 9.30
N PHE A 16 -3.13 41.08 8.23
CA PHE A 16 -1.96 40.77 7.39
C PHE A 16 -1.43 42.02 6.66
N GLY A 17 -2.33 42.87 6.16
CA GLY A 17 -1.96 44.09 5.44
C GLY A 17 -1.07 45.05 6.25
N SER A 18 -1.27 45.10 7.58
CA SER A 18 -0.54 45.97 8.51
C SER A 18 0.84 45.47 8.91
N LEU A 19 1.22 44.25 8.52
CA LEU A 19 2.53 43.67 8.85
C LEU A 19 3.65 44.27 8.00
N THR A 20 4.86 44.28 8.56
CA THR A 20 6.10 44.60 7.84
C THR A 20 6.42 43.52 6.79
N PRO A 21 7.28 43.81 5.79
CA PRO A 21 7.66 42.82 4.79
C PRO A 21 8.25 41.54 5.39
N GLU A 22 9.09 41.65 6.42
CA GLU A 22 9.72 40.51 7.10
C GLU A 22 8.69 39.64 7.84
N GLU A 23 7.71 40.27 8.52
CA GLU A 23 6.62 39.57 9.19
C GLU A 23 5.68 38.88 8.20
N LYS A 24 5.43 39.48 7.03
CA LYS A 24 4.63 38.86 5.96
C LYS A 24 5.31 37.60 5.44
N GLU A 25 6.62 37.65 5.21
CA GLU A 25 7.40 36.49 4.76
C GLU A 25 7.41 35.37 5.82
N ASP A 26 7.50 35.70 7.11
CA ASP A 26 7.42 34.70 8.20
C ASP A 26 6.03 34.03 8.27
N VAL A 27 4.95 34.80 8.12
CA VAL A 27 3.57 34.27 8.09
C VAL A 27 3.36 33.35 6.88
N GLU A 28 3.77 33.78 5.68
CA GLU A 28 3.67 32.96 4.46
C GLU A 28 4.50 31.68 4.55
N SER A 29 5.74 31.77 5.06
CA SER A 29 6.62 30.62 5.26
C SER A 29 6.00 29.62 6.25
N SER A 30 5.44 30.11 7.36
CA SER A 30 4.74 29.28 8.34
C SER A 30 3.52 28.58 7.73
N ALA A 31 2.77 29.28 6.87
CA ALA A 31 1.61 28.73 6.18
C ALA A 31 1.99 27.58 5.24
N ILE A 32 3.00 27.81 4.38
CA ILE A 32 3.49 26.82 3.42
C ILE A 32 4.02 25.59 4.16
N LEU A 33 4.91 25.78 5.13
CA LEU A 33 5.52 24.68 5.86
C LEU A 33 4.47 23.81 6.55
N THR A 34 3.48 24.43 7.19
CA THR A 34 2.40 23.70 7.88
C THR A 34 1.52 22.94 6.89
N ALA A 35 1.17 23.56 5.77
CA ALA A 35 0.39 22.89 4.72
C ALA A 35 1.15 21.72 4.08
N GLU A 36 2.45 21.87 3.82
CA GLU A 36 3.28 20.79 3.27
C GLU A 36 3.41 19.61 4.24
N ASN A 37 3.63 19.90 5.52
CA ASN A 37 3.69 18.87 6.56
C ASN A 37 2.36 18.14 6.71
N GLU A 38 1.24 18.87 6.66
CA GLU A 38 -0.09 18.27 6.74
C GLU A 38 -0.42 17.44 5.51
N PHE A 39 -0.12 17.95 4.31
CA PHE A 39 -0.29 17.18 3.08
C PHE A 39 0.53 15.90 3.12
N LYS A 40 1.79 15.97 3.56
CA LYS A 40 2.66 14.81 3.72
C LYS A 40 2.07 13.81 4.73
N ARG A 41 1.58 14.28 5.88
CA ARG A 41 0.91 13.45 6.89
C ARG A 41 -0.30 12.72 6.29
N LEU A 42 -1.22 13.44 5.65
CA LEU A 42 -2.41 12.87 5.01
C LEU A 42 -2.05 11.87 3.92
N THR A 43 -1.06 12.18 3.08
CA THR A 43 -0.61 11.23 2.04
C THR A 43 0.05 10.00 2.64
N ASN A 44 0.84 10.13 3.71
CA ASN A 44 1.45 8.97 4.37
C ASN A 44 0.40 8.08 5.02
N GLU A 45 -0.67 8.66 5.57
CA GLU A 45 -1.78 7.94 6.19
C GLU A 45 -2.71 7.26 5.18
N MET A 46 -2.73 7.72 3.92
CA MET A 46 -3.67 7.22 2.91
C MET A 46 -3.00 6.38 1.82
N PHE A 47 -1.72 6.59 1.53
CA PHE A 47 -0.98 5.82 0.54
C PHE A 47 -0.27 4.62 1.18
N HIS A 48 -0.90 3.46 1.03
CA HIS A 48 -0.50 2.17 1.58
C HIS A 48 0.84 1.63 1.06
N TYR A 49 1.24 2.03 -0.14
CA TYR A 49 2.45 1.57 -0.81
C TYR A 49 3.39 2.72 -1.10
N THR A 50 4.68 2.42 -1.26
CA THR A 50 5.69 3.41 -1.66
C THR A 50 5.99 3.22 -3.14
N PRO A 51 6.11 4.29 -3.95
CA PRO A 51 6.55 4.18 -5.34
C PRO A 51 7.92 3.49 -5.44
N ASP A 52 8.10 2.65 -6.45
CA ASP A 52 9.34 1.88 -6.72
C ASP A 52 9.78 0.94 -5.57
N ALA A 53 8.90 0.66 -4.61
CA ALA A 53 9.17 -0.26 -3.52
C ALA A 53 8.49 -1.62 -3.76
N PRO A 54 9.05 -2.72 -3.24
CA PRO A 54 8.37 -4.00 -3.19
C PRO A 54 6.98 -3.90 -2.57
N CYS A 55 5.96 -4.44 -3.23
CA CYS A 55 4.59 -4.44 -2.73
C CYS A 55 3.94 -5.82 -2.67
N LEU A 56 4.49 -6.82 -3.38
CA LEU A 56 3.94 -8.18 -3.39
C LEU A 56 5.08 -9.20 -3.50
N ASP A 57 5.12 -10.19 -2.60
CA ASP A 57 6.01 -11.37 -2.69
C ASP A 57 5.16 -12.56 -3.14
N ALA A 58 5.43 -13.07 -4.34
CA ALA A 58 4.84 -14.28 -4.87
C ALA A 58 5.86 -15.41 -4.79
N ARG A 59 5.47 -16.56 -4.23
CA ARG A 59 6.31 -17.75 -4.14
C ARG A 59 5.58 -18.96 -4.68
N ILE A 60 6.30 -19.76 -5.45
CA ILE A 60 5.76 -20.97 -6.06
C ILE A 60 6.66 -22.13 -5.70
N PHE A 61 6.05 -23.17 -5.14
CA PHE A 61 6.69 -24.43 -4.85
C PHE A 61 6.10 -25.49 -5.78
N ARG A 62 6.97 -26.19 -6.51
CA ARG A 62 6.57 -27.22 -7.47
C ARG A 62 7.17 -28.56 -7.09
N ILE A 63 6.35 -29.59 -7.11
CA ILE A 63 6.73 -30.98 -6.89
C ILE A 63 6.21 -31.81 -8.06
N GLU A 64 7.05 -32.67 -8.60
CA GLU A 64 6.67 -33.63 -9.63
C GLU A 64 6.72 -35.03 -9.01
N ASP A 65 5.56 -35.65 -8.79
CA ASP A 65 5.39 -36.95 -8.13
C ASP A 65 4.12 -37.64 -8.63
N ASP A 66 4.22 -38.50 -9.64
CA ASP A 66 3.08 -39.09 -10.40
C ASP A 66 2.13 -38.07 -11.09
N GLY A 67 2.37 -36.78 -10.90
CA GLY A 67 1.73 -35.60 -11.48
C GLY A 67 2.45 -34.32 -11.03
N ILE A 68 2.05 -33.16 -11.55
CA ILE A 68 2.60 -31.85 -11.17
C ILE A 68 1.75 -31.23 -10.07
N HIS A 69 2.35 -30.99 -8.91
CA HIS A 69 1.71 -30.28 -7.80
C HIS A 69 2.38 -28.93 -7.57
N GLU A 70 1.56 -27.88 -7.46
CA GLU A 70 2.05 -26.52 -7.24
C GLU A 70 1.35 -25.89 -6.05
N LEU A 71 2.13 -25.25 -5.19
CA LEU A 71 1.62 -24.42 -4.10
C LEU A 71 2.13 -23.00 -4.28
N ILE A 72 1.19 -22.08 -4.41
CA ILE A 72 1.45 -20.67 -4.65
C ILE A 72 1.04 -19.88 -3.42
N TYR A 73 1.94 -19.01 -2.97
CA TYR A 73 1.70 -18.09 -1.88
C TYR A 73 1.93 -16.66 -2.34
N PHE A 74 1.02 -15.77 -1.98
CA PHE A 74 1.13 -14.32 -2.22
C PHE A 74 1.10 -13.57 -0.88
N ALA A 75 2.08 -12.70 -0.65
CA ALA A 75 2.16 -11.82 0.50
C ALA A 75 2.11 -10.35 0.07
N ASP A 76 1.07 -9.64 0.52
CA ASP A 76 0.97 -8.19 0.39
C ASP A 76 1.98 -7.50 1.33
N LEU A 77 2.93 -6.75 0.76
CA LEU A 77 4.02 -6.07 1.48
C LEU A 77 3.67 -4.60 1.75
N VAL A 78 2.51 -4.35 2.36
CA VAL A 78 2.11 -3.01 2.83
C VAL A 78 3.17 -2.43 3.78
N LYS A 79 3.33 -1.10 3.78
CA LYS A 79 4.32 -0.43 4.64
C LYS A 79 4.18 -0.86 6.11
N PRO A 80 5.28 -1.19 6.81
CA PRO A 80 5.25 -1.70 8.19
C PRO A 80 4.59 -0.77 9.23
N ASP A 81 4.64 0.54 9.00
CA ASP A 81 4.12 1.60 9.87
C ASP A 81 2.64 1.93 9.61
N PHE A 82 2.02 1.30 8.61
CA PHE A 82 0.62 1.50 8.27
C PHE A 82 -0.31 0.80 9.26
N SER A 83 -0.71 1.50 10.32
CA SER A 83 -1.65 1.01 11.35
C SER A 83 -3.10 1.45 11.16
N GLY A 84 -3.39 2.25 10.13
CA GLY A 84 -4.66 2.94 9.94
C GLY A 84 -5.66 2.21 9.04
N THR A 85 -6.77 1.73 9.61
CA THR A 85 -8.07 1.51 8.92
C THR A 85 -8.20 0.53 7.75
N LEU A 86 -7.12 -0.02 7.18
CA LEU A 86 -7.30 -1.21 6.35
C LEU A 86 -7.86 -2.33 7.23
N SER A 87 -8.95 -2.96 6.79
CA SER A 87 -9.24 -4.36 7.11
C SER A 87 -8.16 -5.23 6.41
N LYS A 88 -6.95 -5.07 6.95
CA LYS A 88 -5.62 -5.67 6.87
C LYS A 88 -5.10 -6.28 5.56
N PRO A 89 -3.79 -6.22 5.31
CA PRO A 89 -3.13 -6.96 4.22
C PRO A 89 -3.43 -8.45 4.32
N ILE A 90 -3.67 -9.05 3.16
CA ILE A 90 -4.12 -10.44 3.03
C ILE A 90 -2.99 -11.26 2.46
N CYS A 91 -2.72 -12.38 3.11
CA CYS A 91 -1.90 -13.43 2.53
C CYS A 91 -2.82 -14.46 1.88
N TYR A 92 -2.43 -14.91 0.69
CA TYR A 92 -3.20 -15.86 -0.09
C TYR A 92 -2.37 -17.11 -0.30
N MET A 93 -3.04 -18.25 -0.26
CA MET A 93 -2.40 -19.53 -0.55
C MET A 93 -3.32 -20.37 -1.41
N ILE A 94 -2.76 -20.92 -2.48
CA ILE A 94 -3.49 -21.53 -3.59
C ILE A 94 -2.74 -22.81 -4.00
N GLY A 95 -3.44 -23.93 -4.09
CA GLY A 95 -2.86 -25.22 -4.47
C GLY A 95 -3.42 -25.74 -5.80
N TYR A 96 -2.56 -26.35 -6.60
CA TYR A 96 -2.87 -26.92 -7.91
C TYR A 96 -2.35 -28.35 -8.05
N SER A 97 -3.05 -29.14 -8.88
CA SER A 97 -2.61 -30.45 -9.36
C SER A 97 -2.87 -30.55 -10.87
N ASP A 98 -1.85 -30.93 -11.65
CA ASP A 98 -1.73 -31.06 -13.11
C ASP A 98 -2.27 -29.91 -13.97
N MET A 99 -3.49 -29.45 -13.76
CA MET A 99 -4.05 -28.22 -14.35
C MET A 99 -5.20 -27.60 -13.54
N MET A 100 -5.61 -28.17 -12.41
CA MET A 100 -6.80 -27.73 -11.68
C MET A 100 -6.50 -27.19 -10.30
N PHE A 101 -7.31 -26.22 -9.89
CA PHE A 101 -7.26 -25.63 -8.56
C PHE A 101 -7.91 -26.57 -7.55
N VAL A 102 -7.17 -26.92 -6.50
CA VAL A 102 -7.59 -27.93 -5.53
C VAL A 102 -8.08 -27.30 -4.22
N ALA A 103 -7.43 -26.23 -3.74
CA ALA A 103 -7.90 -25.48 -2.57
C ALA A 103 -7.31 -24.05 -2.51
N ALA A 104 -7.98 -23.13 -1.81
CA ALA A 104 -7.45 -21.81 -1.47
C ALA A 104 -7.76 -21.44 -0.01
N ALA A 105 -6.90 -20.59 0.52
CA ALA A 105 -7.12 -19.85 1.75
C ALA A 105 -6.74 -18.38 1.60
N THR A 106 -7.49 -17.54 2.31
CA THR A 106 -7.28 -16.11 2.44
C THR A 106 -7.55 -15.69 3.89
N SER A 107 -6.88 -14.64 4.37
CA SER A 107 -7.13 -14.08 5.69
C SER A 107 -7.09 -12.56 5.68
N ASP A 108 -8.13 -11.92 6.22
CA ASP A 108 -8.21 -10.47 6.45
C ASP A 108 -7.32 -9.99 7.60
N VAL A 109 -6.28 -10.75 7.95
CA VAL A 109 -5.27 -10.42 8.95
C VAL A 109 -3.93 -10.80 8.37
N PHE A 110 -2.90 -10.01 8.66
CA PHE A 110 -1.54 -10.41 8.31
C PHE A 110 -1.22 -11.75 8.97
N LYS A 111 -0.96 -12.75 8.15
CA LYS A 111 -0.62 -14.11 8.55
C LYS A 111 0.72 -14.47 7.94
N THR A 112 1.56 -15.12 8.73
CA THR A 112 2.78 -15.72 8.18
C THR A 112 2.41 -16.77 7.12
N PRO A 113 3.31 -17.09 6.17
CA PRO A 113 3.09 -18.17 5.21
C PRO A 113 2.68 -19.49 5.90
N ALA A 114 3.31 -19.81 7.05
CA ALA A 114 2.99 -21.00 7.83
C ALA A 114 1.56 -21.00 8.40
N GLU A 115 1.11 -19.87 8.97
CA GLU A 115 -0.26 -19.75 9.46
C GLU A 115 -1.28 -19.84 8.31
N MET A 116 -0.97 -19.26 7.14
CA MET A 116 -1.83 -19.38 5.96
C MET A 116 -1.89 -20.81 5.45
N PHE A 117 -0.78 -21.55 5.50
CA PHE A 117 -0.75 -22.96 5.14
C PHE A 117 -1.60 -23.80 6.08
N ASP A 118 -1.60 -23.52 7.38
CA ASP A 118 -2.50 -24.22 8.30
C ASP A 118 -3.99 -23.94 8.00
N ILE A 119 -4.34 -22.72 7.57
CA ILE A 119 -5.71 -22.41 7.12
C ILE A 119 -6.02 -23.16 5.82
N PHE A 120 -5.08 -23.17 4.87
CA PHE A 120 -5.18 -23.90 3.62
C PHE A 120 -5.44 -25.40 3.84
N LEU A 121 -4.69 -26.05 4.74
CA LEU A 121 -4.89 -27.46 5.08
C LEU A 121 -6.25 -27.72 5.72
N LYS A 122 -6.75 -26.81 6.55
CA LYS A 122 -8.11 -26.91 7.11
C LYS A 122 -9.19 -26.76 6.04
N SER A 123 -8.96 -25.92 5.03
CA SER A 123 -9.86 -25.81 3.88
C SER A 123 -9.83 -27.07 3.03
N TYR A 124 -8.63 -27.63 2.78
CA TYR A 124 -8.40 -28.91 2.10
C TYR A 124 -9.16 -30.06 2.81
N GLN A 125 -9.04 -30.19 4.13
CA GLN A 125 -9.70 -31.26 4.90
C GLN A 125 -11.23 -31.22 4.89
N LYS A 126 -11.83 -30.09 4.50
CA LYS A 126 -13.28 -29.92 4.43
C LYS A 126 -13.87 -30.23 3.05
N GLN A 127 -13.03 -30.42 2.05
CA GLN A 127 -13.46 -30.76 0.70
C GLN A 127 -13.31 -32.27 0.52
N SER A 128 -14.40 -32.92 0.14
CA SER A 128 -14.52 -34.37 0.03
C SER A 128 -14.41 -34.72 -1.45
N ASP A 129 -13.21 -35.01 -1.96
CA ASP A 129 -13.01 -35.58 -3.31
C ASP A 129 -11.64 -36.29 -3.45
N ASP A 130 -11.57 -37.23 -4.40
CA ASP A 130 -10.36 -38.00 -4.77
C ASP A 130 -9.21 -37.10 -5.27
N GLU A 131 -9.51 -35.86 -5.68
CA GLU A 131 -8.60 -34.84 -6.22
C GLU A 131 -7.55 -34.35 -5.20
N PHE A 132 -7.77 -34.68 -3.93
CA PHE A 132 -6.89 -34.35 -2.81
C PHE A 132 -5.90 -35.47 -2.49
N ILE A 133 -6.17 -36.71 -2.94
CA ILE A 133 -5.34 -37.87 -2.68
C ILE A 133 -4.02 -37.71 -3.43
N GLY A 134 -2.89 -37.84 -2.71
CA GLY A 134 -1.56 -37.76 -3.30
C GLY A 134 -0.90 -36.38 -3.25
N ILE A 135 -1.59 -35.32 -2.79
CA ILE A 135 -0.91 -34.02 -2.60
C ILE A 135 0.24 -34.17 -1.59
N PRO A 136 1.47 -33.74 -1.92
CA PRO A 136 2.66 -33.84 -1.07
C PRO A 136 2.64 -32.78 0.05
N VAL A 137 1.65 -32.88 0.95
CA VAL A 137 1.42 -31.95 2.06
C VAL A 137 2.62 -31.87 3.00
N VAL A 138 3.29 -33.00 3.25
CA VAL A 138 4.44 -33.06 4.17
C VAL A 138 5.61 -32.25 3.60
N GLU A 139 5.89 -32.39 2.31
CA GLU A 139 6.93 -31.65 1.60
C GLU A 139 6.63 -30.16 1.53
N PHE A 140 5.39 -29.78 1.19
CA PHE A 140 4.98 -28.37 1.21
C PHE A 140 5.06 -27.77 2.63
N MET A 141 4.72 -28.54 3.65
CA MET A 141 4.83 -28.12 5.04
C MET A 141 6.30 -27.90 5.43
N ALA A 142 7.20 -28.81 5.05
CA ALA A 142 8.63 -28.70 5.33
C ALA A 142 9.22 -27.42 4.72
N VAL A 143 8.86 -27.10 3.47
CA VAL A 143 9.33 -25.87 2.83
C VAL A 143 8.75 -24.62 3.48
N ILE A 144 7.45 -24.59 3.75
CA ILE A 144 6.80 -23.39 4.30
C ILE A 144 7.21 -23.12 5.75
N LYS A 145 7.34 -24.18 6.57
CA LYS A 145 7.60 -24.03 8.02
C LYS A 145 9.08 -24.06 8.38
N ALA A 146 9.87 -24.89 7.72
CA ALA A 146 11.28 -25.10 8.08
C ALA A 146 12.26 -24.46 7.08
N GLY A 147 11.79 -24.03 5.90
CA GLY A 147 12.67 -23.58 4.82
C GLY A 147 13.52 -24.72 4.25
N GLU A 148 13.17 -25.97 4.57
CA GLU A 148 13.88 -27.17 4.16
C GLU A 148 13.35 -27.62 2.79
N VAL A 149 14.22 -27.58 1.78
CA VAL A 149 13.88 -28.03 0.43
C VAL A 149 14.32 -29.48 0.29
N SER A 150 13.36 -30.41 0.21
CA SER A 150 13.66 -31.81 -0.08
C SER A 150 14.17 -31.96 -1.52
N ASP A 151 14.89 -33.06 -1.81
CA ASP A 151 15.41 -33.32 -3.16
C ASP A 151 14.32 -33.59 -4.21
N ARG A 152 13.06 -33.78 -3.78
CA ARG A 152 11.88 -33.99 -4.64
C ARG A 152 11.20 -32.70 -5.08
N ILE A 153 11.55 -31.59 -4.44
CA ILE A 153 11.02 -30.27 -4.75
C ILE A 153 11.92 -29.70 -5.83
N ASP A 154 11.33 -29.30 -6.95
CA ASP A 154 12.11 -28.58 -7.95
C ASP A 154 12.67 -27.33 -7.25
N ARG A 155 14.01 -27.28 -7.12
CA ARG A 155 14.72 -26.19 -6.45
C ARG A 155 14.54 -24.86 -7.19
N SER A 156 13.91 -24.86 -8.37
CA SER A 156 13.40 -23.70 -9.07
C SER A 156 12.20 -23.03 -8.39
N CYS A 157 12.13 -23.03 -7.04
CA CYS A 157 11.21 -22.20 -6.27
C CYS A 157 11.21 -20.79 -6.85
N CYS A 158 10.16 -20.45 -7.58
CA CYS A 158 10.09 -19.16 -8.24
C CYS A 158 9.61 -18.17 -7.19
N ARG A 159 10.55 -17.36 -6.70
CA ARG A 159 10.24 -16.19 -5.88
C ARG A 159 10.25 -14.98 -6.78
N VAL A 160 9.14 -14.26 -6.78
CA VAL A 160 8.97 -13.02 -7.52
C VAL A 160 8.59 -11.93 -6.52
N VAL A 161 9.39 -10.88 -6.49
CA VAL A 161 9.07 -9.68 -5.73
C VAL A 161 8.66 -8.63 -6.74
N ILE A 162 7.40 -8.19 -6.65
CA ILE A 162 6.80 -7.26 -7.60
C ILE A 162 6.85 -5.87 -6.98
N GLY A 163 7.30 -4.90 -7.78
CA GLY A 163 7.36 -3.50 -7.39
C GLY A 163 6.00 -2.81 -7.52
N MET A 164 5.77 -1.82 -6.66
CA MET A 164 4.79 -0.80 -6.94
C MET A 164 5.38 0.13 -7.99
N PRO A 165 4.72 0.34 -9.15
CA PRO A 165 5.26 1.25 -10.15
C PRO A 165 5.28 2.70 -9.64
N ASP A 166 6.05 3.56 -10.31
CA ASP A 166 6.14 5.01 -10.06
C ASP A 166 4.82 5.74 -10.40
N TYR A 167 3.77 5.42 -9.63
CA TYR A 167 2.44 5.97 -9.77
C TYR A 167 2.40 7.51 -9.72
N PRO A 168 3.27 8.24 -8.98
CA PRO A 168 3.35 9.70 -9.05
C PRO A 168 3.54 10.28 -10.46
N ARG A 169 4.15 9.53 -11.38
CA ARG A 169 4.37 9.93 -12.77
C ARG A 169 3.28 9.47 -13.73
N MET A 170 2.34 8.64 -13.28
CA MET A 170 1.25 8.16 -14.13
C MET A 170 0.26 9.29 -14.41
N VAL A 171 -0.23 9.31 -15.65
CA VAL A 171 -1.21 10.28 -16.12
C VAL A 171 -2.54 9.58 -16.32
N GLY A 172 -3.61 10.18 -15.81
CA GLY A 172 -4.98 9.70 -16.00
C GLY A 172 -5.85 9.91 -14.76
N ASN A 173 -7.12 9.55 -14.90
CA ASN A 173 -8.04 9.43 -13.77
C ASN A 173 -7.74 8.18 -12.93
N SER A 174 -8.42 8.03 -11.80
CA SER A 174 -8.20 6.92 -10.86
C SER A 174 -8.35 5.54 -11.51
N SER A 175 -9.28 5.36 -12.45
CA SER A 175 -9.48 4.09 -13.17
C SER A 175 -8.35 3.79 -14.15
N GLU A 176 -7.87 4.82 -14.85
CA GLU A 176 -6.72 4.71 -15.77
C GLU A 176 -5.42 4.39 -15.02
N ILE A 177 -5.21 5.01 -13.85
CA ILE A 177 -4.07 4.72 -12.97
C ILE A 177 -4.18 3.28 -12.43
N GLN A 178 -5.36 2.85 -12.00
CA GLN A 178 -5.59 1.48 -11.53
C GLN A 178 -5.20 0.45 -12.59
N LYS A 179 -5.64 0.66 -13.83
CA LYS A 179 -5.31 -0.22 -14.95
C LYS A 179 -3.81 -0.25 -15.21
N GLN A 180 -3.14 0.91 -15.25
CA GLN A 180 -1.69 0.99 -15.46
C GLN A 180 -0.90 0.25 -14.38
N ILE A 181 -1.29 0.40 -13.10
CA ILE A 181 -0.65 -0.33 -12.00
C ILE A 181 -0.82 -1.84 -12.17
N LYS A 182 -2.05 -2.28 -12.45
CA LYS A 182 -2.37 -3.70 -12.68
C LYS A 182 -1.56 -4.29 -13.83
N ASP A 183 -1.53 -3.61 -14.97
CA ASP A 183 -0.83 -4.08 -16.17
C ASP A 183 0.68 -4.17 -15.93
N SER A 184 1.26 -3.20 -15.21
CA SER A 184 2.69 -3.22 -14.83
C SER A 184 3.02 -4.38 -13.90
N GLN A 185 2.24 -4.58 -12.84
CA GLN A 185 2.45 -5.66 -11.87
C GLN A 185 2.26 -7.05 -12.50
N GLY A 186 1.24 -7.18 -13.36
CA GLY A 186 0.99 -8.40 -14.12
C GLY A 186 2.14 -8.74 -15.09
N ALA A 187 2.71 -7.74 -15.76
CA ALA A 187 3.85 -7.95 -16.65
C ALA A 187 5.10 -8.45 -15.90
N GLU A 188 5.40 -7.88 -14.72
CA GLU A 188 6.54 -8.28 -13.90
C GLU A 188 6.43 -9.75 -13.42
N MET A 189 5.22 -10.18 -13.06
CA MET A 189 4.95 -11.59 -12.72
C MET A 189 5.24 -12.54 -13.89
N MET A 190 4.82 -12.17 -15.11
CA MET A 190 4.94 -13.03 -16.30
C MET A 190 6.38 -13.20 -16.78
N VAL A 191 7.25 -12.21 -16.57
CA VAL A 191 8.67 -12.27 -16.97
C VAL A 191 9.49 -13.17 -16.05
N SER A 192 8.99 -13.47 -14.86
CA SER A 192 9.76 -14.07 -13.77
C SER A 192 9.94 -15.59 -13.85
N GLY A 193 9.69 -16.22 -15.01
CA GLY A 193 9.91 -17.64 -15.23
C GLY A 193 8.86 -18.56 -14.60
N ILE A 194 7.72 -18.01 -14.17
CA ILE A 194 6.56 -18.79 -13.76
C ILE A 194 5.84 -19.27 -15.02
N ASP A 195 5.39 -20.54 -15.04
CA ASP A 195 4.55 -21.03 -16.13
C ASP A 195 3.33 -20.12 -16.33
N THR A 196 3.14 -19.66 -17.56
CA THR A 196 2.11 -18.69 -17.91
C THR A 196 0.70 -19.24 -17.72
N ALA A 197 0.50 -20.56 -17.90
CA ALA A 197 -0.79 -21.19 -17.65
C ALA A 197 -1.06 -21.32 -16.14
N CYS A 198 -0.05 -21.68 -15.35
CA CYS A 198 -0.10 -21.64 -13.88
C CYS A 198 -0.44 -20.23 -13.37
N LEU A 199 0.23 -19.20 -13.89
CA LEU A 199 -0.07 -17.81 -13.55
C LEU A 199 -1.47 -17.41 -13.95
N GLN A 200 -1.98 -17.79 -15.12
CA GLN A 200 -3.34 -17.45 -15.53
C GLN A 200 -4.41 -18.10 -14.62
N ARG A 201 -4.19 -19.36 -14.23
CA ARG A 201 -5.05 -20.05 -13.24
C ARG A 201 -4.98 -19.35 -11.89
N ALA A 202 -3.77 -19.06 -11.41
CA ALA A 202 -3.54 -18.30 -10.19
C ALA A 202 -4.18 -16.91 -10.27
N ASN A 203 -4.07 -16.22 -11.40
CA ASN A 203 -4.58 -14.88 -11.67
C ASN A 203 -6.10 -14.83 -11.68
N THR A 204 -6.79 -15.91 -12.05
CA THR A 204 -8.26 -15.98 -11.93
C THR A 204 -8.70 -15.87 -10.45
N PHE A 205 -7.85 -16.30 -9.51
CA PHE A 205 -8.03 -16.11 -8.07
C PHE A 205 -7.28 -14.88 -7.51
N ALA A 206 -6.13 -14.55 -8.10
CA ALA A 206 -5.19 -13.50 -7.70
C ALA A 206 -5.49 -12.15 -8.33
N ASP A 207 -6.53 -12.04 -9.17
CA ASP A 207 -7.05 -10.76 -9.62
C ASP A 207 -7.38 -9.89 -8.41
N ASN A 208 -7.88 -10.48 -7.31
CA ASN A 208 -8.06 -9.80 -6.03
C ASN A 208 -6.76 -9.30 -5.38
N VAL A 209 -5.63 -9.94 -5.64
CA VAL A 209 -4.31 -9.62 -5.06
C VAL A 209 -3.72 -8.39 -5.75
N ILE A 210 -3.59 -8.44 -7.08
CA ILE A 210 -3.06 -7.33 -7.90
C ILE A 210 -4.07 -6.16 -7.94
N ASN A 211 -5.38 -6.46 -8.03
CA ASN A 211 -6.39 -5.40 -8.01
C ASN A 211 -6.42 -4.67 -6.66
N ARG A 212 -6.02 -5.30 -5.55
CA ARG A 212 -6.05 -4.63 -4.24
C ARG A 212 -5.03 -3.51 -4.18
N SER A 213 -3.77 -3.76 -4.51
CA SER A 213 -2.73 -2.72 -4.54
C SER A 213 -3.13 -1.59 -5.50
N ALA A 214 -3.58 -1.94 -6.69
CA ALA A 214 -4.04 -0.98 -7.69
C ALA A 214 -5.27 -0.17 -7.22
N TRP A 215 -6.26 -0.81 -6.59
CA TRP A 215 -7.49 -0.19 -6.08
C TRP A 215 -7.21 0.75 -4.91
N LEU A 216 -6.38 0.32 -3.95
CA LEU A 216 -6.01 1.14 -2.79
C LEU A 216 -5.29 2.41 -3.23
N ILE A 217 -4.35 2.32 -4.16
CA ILE A 217 -3.67 3.50 -4.71
C ILE A 217 -4.61 4.37 -5.52
N SER A 218 -5.43 3.78 -6.39
CA SER A 218 -6.44 4.48 -7.19
C SER A 218 -7.43 5.29 -6.33
N LYS A 219 -7.89 4.69 -5.23
CA LYS A 219 -8.75 5.36 -4.25
C LYS A 219 -8.03 6.55 -3.60
N SER A 220 -6.80 6.36 -3.12
CA SER A 220 -6.01 7.44 -2.54
C SER A 220 -5.73 8.57 -3.54
N TYR A 221 -5.58 8.24 -4.82
CA TYR A 221 -5.50 9.22 -5.91
C TYR A 221 -6.77 10.03 -6.09
N ALA A 222 -7.93 9.38 -6.08
CA ALA A 222 -9.21 10.07 -6.18
C ALA A 222 -9.42 11.07 -5.03
N GLU A 223 -8.91 10.74 -3.84
CA GLU A 223 -9.03 11.56 -2.63
C GLU A 223 -7.92 12.63 -2.49
N MET A 224 -6.88 12.59 -3.33
CA MET A 224 -5.72 13.50 -3.26
C MET A 224 -6.10 14.98 -3.38
N GLY A 225 -7.15 15.28 -4.16
CA GLY A 225 -7.71 16.62 -4.26
C GLY A 225 -8.22 17.13 -2.91
N MET A 226 -9.01 16.33 -2.19
CA MET A 226 -9.53 16.68 -0.87
C MET A 226 -8.41 16.83 0.16
N MET A 227 -7.40 15.95 0.14
CA MET A 227 -6.23 16.06 1.02
C MET A 227 -5.49 17.39 0.78
N GLY A 228 -5.37 17.80 -0.48
CA GLY A 228 -4.81 19.10 -0.85
C GLY A 228 -5.60 20.28 -0.28
N GLU A 229 -6.93 20.20 -0.28
CA GLU A 229 -7.78 21.25 0.29
C GLU A 229 -7.72 21.30 1.83
N GLN A 230 -7.68 20.14 2.49
CA GLN A 230 -7.48 20.04 3.93
C GLN A 230 -6.13 20.63 4.35
N ALA A 231 -5.05 20.28 3.65
CA ALA A 231 -3.71 20.84 3.87
C ALA A 231 -3.69 22.37 3.72
N VAL A 232 -4.34 22.92 2.68
CA VAL A 232 -4.47 24.37 2.49
C VAL A 232 -5.23 25.03 3.64
N SER A 233 -6.31 24.40 4.13
CA SER A 233 -7.07 24.89 5.29
C SER A 233 -6.19 24.94 6.55
N HIS A 234 -5.39 23.89 6.77
CA HIS A 234 -4.49 23.80 7.92
C HIS A 234 -3.39 24.87 7.87
N GLY A 235 -2.79 25.10 6.70
CA GLY A 235 -1.82 26.18 6.49
C GLY A 235 -2.41 27.57 6.71
N TYR A 236 -3.65 27.81 6.26
CA TYR A 236 -4.35 29.07 6.49
C TYR A 236 -4.57 29.35 7.99
N ASN A 237 -4.96 28.33 8.76
CA ASN A 237 -5.16 28.47 10.21
C ASN A 237 -3.84 28.79 10.93
N ALA A 238 -2.73 28.17 10.51
CA ALA A 238 -1.41 28.47 11.05
C ALA A 238 -0.98 29.91 10.75
N ALA A 239 -1.24 30.40 9.53
CA ALA A 239 -1.00 31.79 9.16
C ALA A 239 -1.82 32.76 10.02
N SER A 240 -3.11 32.48 10.20
CA SER A 240 -4.00 33.30 11.05
C SER A 240 -3.53 33.38 12.50
N ALA A 241 -3.11 32.24 13.08
CA ALA A 241 -2.55 32.19 14.42
C ALA A 241 -1.24 33.00 14.53
N LYS A 242 -0.39 32.93 13.50
CA LYS A 242 0.87 33.66 13.44
C LYS A 242 0.66 35.18 13.34
N VAL A 243 -0.29 35.65 12.52
CA VAL A 243 -0.68 37.07 12.46
C VAL A 243 -1.14 37.55 13.83
N THR A 244 -1.98 36.77 14.50
CA THR A 244 -2.49 37.09 15.85
C THR A 244 -1.35 37.17 16.86
N GLN A 245 -0.41 36.23 16.82
CA GLN A 245 0.76 36.22 17.70
C GLN A 245 1.62 37.47 17.53
N ILE A 246 1.88 37.89 16.28
CA ILE A 246 2.66 39.09 15.97
C ILE A 246 1.95 40.34 16.50
N GLN A 247 0.64 40.47 16.26
CA GLN A 247 -0.15 41.59 16.74
C GLN A 247 -0.22 41.68 18.28
N ILE A 248 -0.31 40.55 18.97
CA ILE A 248 -0.23 40.51 20.43
C ILE A 248 1.16 40.93 20.91
N SER A 249 2.22 40.46 20.26
CA SER A 249 3.60 40.77 20.65
C SER A 249 3.98 42.23 20.39
N GLY A 250 3.41 42.86 19.35
CA GLY A 250 3.55 44.28 19.06
C GLY A 250 2.60 45.20 19.84
N SER A 251 1.68 44.64 20.62
CA SER A 251 0.73 45.41 21.43
C SER A 251 1.38 45.96 22.70
N ALA A 252 1.06 47.20 23.05
CA ALA A 252 1.45 47.83 24.31
C ALA A 252 1.02 47.03 25.56
N LEU A 253 0.03 46.13 25.44
CA LEU A 253 -0.42 45.22 26.51
C LEU A 253 0.57 44.07 26.79
N ALA A 254 1.39 43.62 25.84
CA ALA A 254 2.37 42.56 26.08
C ALA A 254 3.46 43.00 27.07
N GLY A 255 3.82 44.29 27.07
CA GLY A 255 4.73 44.89 28.05
C GLY A 255 4.15 45.01 29.46
N MET A 256 2.82 44.97 29.62
CA MET A 256 2.17 45.00 30.95
C MET A 256 1.97 43.59 31.54
N ALA A 257 1.85 42.55 30.71
CA ALA A 257 1.73 41.16 31.19
C ALA A 257 3.04 40.61 31.79
N GLY A 258 4.20 41.16 31.42
CA GLY A 258 5.50 40.83 32.03
C GLY A 258 5.85 41.64 33.29
N MET A 259 4.96 42.55 33.72
CA MET A 259 5.12 43.35 34.95
C MET A 259 4.24 42.85 36.12
N PHE A 260 3.52 41.73 35.94
CA PHE A 260 2.75 41.05 37.00
C PHE A 260 3.41 39.73 37.40
#